data_AF-A0A1G8CMB1-F1
#
_entry.id   AF-A0A1G8CMB1-F1
#
_cell.length_a   1.000
_cell.length_b   1.000
_cell.length_c   1.000
_cell.angle_alpha   90.00
_cell.angle_beta   90.00
_cell.angle_gamma   90.00
#
_symmetry.space_group_name_H-M   'P 1'
#
loop_
_entity.id
_entity.type
_entity.pdbx_description
1 polymer ?
#
loop_
_entity_poly.entity_id
_entity_poly.type
_entity_poly.pdbx_seq_one_letter_code
_entity_poly.pdbx_strand_id
1 'polypeptide(L)'
;MKMTDTELLSVPAGPADDPARMARILTGFEEGFDALARIGKAVTVFGSSRTPREDPDYDLARRLGAELAGQGFTVITGGGPGIMAANRGAKEAGGTSVGLA
;
A
#
# COMPACT_ATOMS: atom_id res chain seq x y z
N MET A 1 -12.26 30.95 -6.34
CA MET A 1 -13.08 30.78 -5.12
C MET A 1 -12.10 30.53 -3.98
N LYS A 2 -11.88 31.52 -3.10
CA LYS A 2 -10.94 31.39 -1.96
C LYS A 2 -11.69 30.71 -0.81
N MET A 3 -11.11 29.63 -0.27
CA MET A 3 -11.56 29.03 0.98
C MET A 3 -11.49 30.06 2.10
N THR A 4 -12.49 30.04 2.98
CA THR A 4 -12.60 30.88 4.17
C THR A 4 -11.81 30.28 5.34
N ASP A 5 -11.32 31.11 6.26
CA ASP A 5 -10.55 30.66 7.44
C ASP A 5 -11.32 29.64 8.29
N THR A 6 -12.65 29.72 8.29
CA THR A 6 -13.55 28.75 8.95
C THR A 6 -13.50 27.37 8.30
N GLU A 7 -13.32 27.29 6.98
CA GLU A 7 -13.14 26.03 6.25
C GLU A 7 -11.74 25.44 6.52
N LEU A 8 -10.72 26.29 6.69
CA LEU A 8 -9.36 25.87 7.06
C LEU A 8 -9.28 25.29 8.48
N LEU A 9 -10.11 25.80 9.40
CA LEU A 9 -10.19 25.39 10.80
C LEU A 9 -11.09 24.16 11.03
N SER A 10 -11.76 23.66 10.00
CA SER A 10 -12.59 22.44 10.08
C SER A 10 -11.78 21.14 9.98
N VAL A 11 -10.45 21.23 9.89
CA VAL A 11 -9.54 20.07 9.84
C VAL A 11 -9.60 19.32 11.18
N PRO A 12 -9.76 17.97 11.20
CA PRO A 12 -10.26 17.25 12.38
C PRO A 12 -9.28 17.08 13.56
N ALA A 13 -8.18 17.83 13.60
CA ALA A 13 -7.21 17.76 14.71
C ALA A 13 -6.67 19.17 14.99
N GLY A 14 -6.89 19.66 16.21
CA GLY A 14 -6.34 20.93 16.66
C GLY A 14 -4.88 20.76 17.11
N PRO A 15 -4.10 21.84 17.30
CA PRO A 15 -2.72 21.77 17.77
C PRO A 15 -2.54 21.02 19.11
N ALA A 16 -3.59 20.93 19.93
CA ALA A 16 -3.60 20.16 21.17
C ALA A 16 -3.49 18.63 20.95
N ASP A 17 -3.87 18.14 19.77
CA ASP A 17 -3.77 16.73 19.38
C ASP A 17 -2.39 16.37 18.81
N ASP A 18 -1.52 17.37 18.59
CA ASP A 18 -0.22 17.17 17.96
C ASP A 18 0.68 16.20 18.73
N PRO A 19 0.80 16.22 20.07
CA PRO A 19 1.62 15.25 20.79
C PRO A 19 1.15 13.80 20.56
N ALA A 20 -0.16 13.55 20.65
CA ALA A 20 -0.72 12.22 20.44
C ALA A 20 -0.67 11.79 18.96
N ARG A 21 -0.82 12.74 18.03
CA ARG A 21 -0.60 12.51 16.60
C ARG A 21 0.86 12.17 16.31
N MET A 22 1.80 12.87 16.94
CA MET A 22 3.23 12.62 16.74
C MET A 22 3.66 11.28 17.31
N ALA A 23 3.15 10.90 18.49
CA ALA A 23 3.35 9.57 19.03
C ALA A 23 2.85 8.48 18.06
N ARG A 24 1.64 8.62 17.52
CA ARG A 24 1.10 7.66 16.52
C ARG A 24 1.95 7.57 15.25
N ILE A 25 2.46 8.70 14.76
CA ILE A 25 3.33 8.72 13.58
C ILE A 25 4.64 7.96 13.87
N LEU A 26 5.28 8.21 15.03
CA LEU A 26 6.50 7.51 15.42
C LEU A 26 6.26 6.00 15.58
N THR A 27 5.19 5.61 16.27
CA THR A 27 4.80 4.19 16.38
C THR A 27 4.59 3.56 15.00
N GLY A 28 3.93 4.25 14.08
CA GLY A 28 3.75 3.75 12.71
C GLY A 28 5.06 3.56 11.95
N PHE A 29 6.08 4.39 12.20
CA PHE A 29 7.42 4.16 11.64
C PHE A 29 8.11 2.94 12.26
N GLU A 30 8.05 2.78 13.59
CA GLU A 30 8.64 1.64 14.29
C GLU A 30 8.02 0.31 13.81
N GLU A 31 6.69 0.23 13.79
CA GLU A 31 5.95 -0.93 13.29
C GLU A 31 6.28 -1.21 11.81
N GLY A 32 6.37 -0.17 10.99
CA GLY A 32 6.72 -0.29 9.57
C GLY A 32 8.15 -0.81 9.37
N PHE A 33 9.13 -0.31 10.13
CA PHE A 33 10.50 -0.79 10.06
C PHE A 33 10.61 -2.24 10.50
N ASP A 34 9.98 -2.62 11.62
CA ASP A 34 10.00 -3.99 12.13
C ASP A 34 9.35 -4.97 11.16
N ALA A 35 8.18 -4.62 10.58
CA ALA A 35 7.47 -5.46 9.63
C ALA A 35 8.28 -5.70 8.34
N LEU A 36 9.05 -4.70 7.89
CA LEU A 36 9.80 -4.75 6.64
C LEU A 36 11.27 -5.18 6.83
N ALA A 37 11.79 -5.23 8.07
CA ALA A 37 13.19 -5.47 8.39
C ALA A 37 13.79 -6.77 7.81
N ARG A 38 12.94 -7.79 7.58
CA ARG A 38 13.35 -9.11 7.09
C ARG A 38 12.97 -9.37 5.63
N ILE A 39 12.44 -8.39 4.92
CA ILE A 39 12.10 -8.53 3.51
C ILE A 39 13.40 -8.52 2.69
N GLY A 40 13.55 -9.54 1.85
CA GLY A 40 14.66 -9.65 0.91
C GLY A 40 14.46 -8.78 -0.32
N LYS A 41 14.82 -9.29 -1.50
CA LYS A 41 14.56 -8.59 -2.77
C LYS A 41 13.07 -8.35 -2.92
N ALA A 42 12.68 -7.12 -3.20
CA ALA A 42 11.27 -6.75 -3.33
C ALA A 42 11.04 -5.83 -4.53
N VAL A 43 9.83 -5.89 -5.08
CA VAL A 43 9.34 -5.00 -6.13
C VAL A 43 8.01 -4.42 -5.67
N THR A 44 7.91 -3.09 -5.72
CA THR A 44 6.66 -2.38 -5.44
C THR A 44 5.87 -2.19 -6.73
N VAL A 45 4.62 -2.61 -6.75
CA VAL A 45 3.71 -2.46 -7.89
C VAL A 45 2.61 -1.45 -7.55
N PHE A 46 2.46 -0.44 -8.40
CA PHE A 46 1.40 0.56 -8.32
C PHE A 46 0.47 0.47 -9.52
N GLY A 47 -0.77 0.89 -9.31
CA GLY A 47 -1.75 1.08 -10.37
C GLY A 47 -3.10 1.48 -9.83
N SER A 48 -4.08 1.58 -10.72
CA SER A 48 -5.43 2.00 -10.37
C SER A 48 -6.09 1.03 -9.38
N SER A 49 -6.64 1.56 -8.29
CA SER A 49 -7.50 0.80 -7.38
C SER A 49 -8.90 0.53 -7.95
N ARG A 50 -9.24 1.16 -9.08
CA ARG A 50 -10.58 1.14 -9.68
C ARG A 50 -10.70 0.19 -10.86
N THR A 51 -9.60 -0.44 -11.28
CA THR A 51 -9.60 -1.40 -12.39
C THR A 51 -10.48 -2.62 -12.02
N PRO A 52 -11.52 -2.94 -12.82
CA PRO A 52 -12.38 -4.09 -12.56
C PRO A 52 -11.65 -5.41 -12.89
N ARG A 53 -12.17 -6.55 -12.41
CA ARG A 53 -11.48 -7.85 -12.54
C ARG A 53 -11.46 -8.38 -13.98
N GLU A 54 -12.42 -7.93 -14.78
CA GLU A 54 -12.63 -8.29 -16.18
C GLU A 54 -11.69 -7.51 -17.11
N ASP A 55 -11.04 -6.46 -16.59
CA ASP A 55 -10.10 -5.66 -17.36
C ASP A 55 -8.81 -6.46 -17.65
N PRO A 56 -8.28 -6.44 -18.89
CA PRO A 56 -7.01 -7.07 -19.22
C PRO A 56 -5.85 -6.66 -18.31
N ASP A 57 -5.82 -5.42 -17.83
CA ASP A 57 -4.76 -4.93 -16.95
C ASP A 57 -4.81 -5.57 -15.56
N TYR A 58 -6.00 -5.98 -15.08
CA TYR A 58 -6.12 -6.72 -13.82
C TYR A 58 -5.44 -8.09 -13.92
N ASP A 59 -5.69 -8.82 -15.02
CA ASP A 59 -5.08 -10.12 -15.24
C ASP A 59 -3.57 -9.99 -15.51
N LEU A 60 -3.15 -8.96 -16.26
CA LEU A 60 -1.73 -8.63 -16.44
C LEU A 60 -1.04 -8.39 -15.10
N ALA A 61 -1.63 -7.59 -14.21
CA ALA A 61 -1.06 -7.32 -12.90
C ALA A 61 -0.95 -8.59 -12.03
N ARG A 62 -1.97 -9.45 -12.06
CA ARG A 62 -1.93 -10.77 -11.40
C ARG A 62 -0.81 -11.65 -11.95
N ARG A 63 -0.67 -11.76 -13.28
CA ARG A 63 0.41 -12.54 -13.90
C ARG A 63 1.79 -11.98 -13.56
N LEU A 64 1.95 -10.65 -13.61
CA LEU A 64 3.18 -9.97 -13.19
C LEU A 64 3.56 -10.35 -11.76
N GLY A 65 2.60 -10.31 -10.83
CA GLY A 65 2.83 -10.71 -9.45
C GLY A 65 3.31 -12.15 -9.30
N ALA A 66 2.72 -13.08 -10.06
CA ALA A 66 3.12 -14.49 -10.06
C ALA A 66 4.54 -14.69 -10.61
N GLU A 67 4.89 -14.03 -11.71
CA GLU A 67 6.23 -14.10 -12.32
C GLU A 67 7.31 -13.52 -11.39
N LEU A 68 7.04 -12.37 -10.77
CA LEU A 68 7.95 -11.76 -9.78
C LEU A 68 8.19 -12.70 -8.59
N ALA A 69 7.13 -13.30 -8.06
CA ALA A 69 7.23 -14.29 -6.99
C ALA A 69 8.03 -15.53 -7.42
N GLY A 70 7.80 -16.05 -8.62
CA GLY A 70 8.55 -17.19 -9.18
C GLY A 70 10.05 -16.92 -9.33
N GLN A 71 10.44 -15.66 -9.50
CA GLN A 71 11.83 -15.19 -9.54
C GLN A 71 12.42 -14.90 -8.14
N GLY A 72 11.66 -15.15 -7.06
CA GLY A 72 12.09 -14.95 -5.68
C GLY A 72 11.97 -13.51 -5.18
N PHE A 73 11.21 -12.65 -5.85
CA PHE A 73 10.92 -11.31 -5.35
C PHE A 73 9.70 -11.30 -4.42
N THR A 74 9.79 -10.52 -3.34
CA THR A 74 8.62 -10.12 -2.56
C THR A 74 7.84 -9.06 -3.33
N VAL A 75 6.52 -9.22 -3.48
CA VAL A 75 5.67 -8.23 -4.14
C VAL A 75 5.03 -7.34 -3.08
N ILE A 76 5.25 -6.02 -3.19
CA ILE A 76 4.70 -5.00 -2.30
C ILE A 76 3.70 -4.13 -3.06
N THR A 77 2.55 -3.83 -2.47
CA THR A 77 1.63 -2.82 -3.00
C THR A 77 0.96 -2.03 -1.87
N GLY A 78 0.02 -1.13 -2.21
CA GLY A 78 -0.86 -0.46 -1.24
C GLY A 78 -2.00 -1.33 -0.67
N GLY A 79 -2.07 -2.63 -0.99
CA GLY A 79 -3.03 -3.57 -0.40
C GLY A 79 -4.51 -3.40 -0.81
N GLY A 80 -4.80 -2.46 -1.71
CA GLY A 80 -6.16 -2.14 -2.16
C GLY A 80 -6.72 -3.05 -3.27
N PRO A 81 -7.87 -2.67 -3.86
CA PRO A 81 -8.46 -3.34 -5.03
C PRO A 81 -7.71 -2.98 -6.34
N GLY A 82 -8.23 -3.45 -7.47
CA GLY A 82 -7.70 -3.12 -8.80
C GLY A 82 -6.35 -3.76 -9.11
N ILE A 83 -5.42 -2.98 -9.67
CA ILE A 83 -4.08 -3.43 -10.12
C ILE A 83 -3.25 -4.05 -8.98
N MET A 84 -3.58 -3.78 -7.73
CA MET A 84 -3.05 -4.52 -6.58
C MET A 84 -3.35 -6.03 -6.59
N ALA A 85 -4.07 -6.52 -7.62
CA ALA A 85 -4.06 -7.91 -8.08
C ALA A 85 -2.67 -8.54 -8.18
N ALA A 86 -1.60 -7.75 -8.33
CA ALA A 86 -0.23 -8.23 -8.21
C ALA A 86 0.04 -8.99 -6.89
N ASN A 87 -0.51 -8.56 -5.75
CA ASN A 87 -0.41 -9.33 -4.50
C ASN A 87 -1.06 -10.70 -4.61
N ARG A 88 -2.23 -10.76 -5.25
CA ARG A 88 -2.94 -12.01 -5.46
C ARG A 88 -2.10 -12.98 -6.29
N GLY A 89 -1.52 -12.50 -7.39
CA GLY A 89 -0.63 -13.29 -8.24
C GLY A 89 0.57 -13.84 -7.47
N ALA A 90 1.26 -12.98 -6.72
CA ALA A 90 2.41 -13.37 -5.91
C ALA A 90 2.06 -14.44 -4.87
N LYS A 91 0.93 -14.25 -4.16
CA LYS A 91 0.45 -15.20 -3.15
C LYS A 91 0.04 -16.55 -3.76
N GLU A 92 -0.63 -16.55 -4.91
CA GLU A 92 -1.02 -17.78 -5.61
C GLU A 92 0.19 -18.57 -6.14
N ALA A 93 1.28 -17.87 -6.50
CA ALA A 93 2.55 -18.49 -6.86
C ALA A 93 3.40 -18.95 -5.64
N GLY A 94 2.88 -18.80 -4.42
CA GLY A 94 3.58 -19.20 -3.19
C GLY A 94 4.67 -18.23 -2.73
N GLY A 95 4.78 -17.05 -3.34
CA GLY A 95 5.74 -16.03 -2.96
C GLY A 95 5.25 -15.12 -1.83
N THR A 96 6.18 -14.30 -1.32
CA THR A 96 5.87 -13.30 -0.28
C THR A 96 5.11 -12.12 -0.90
N SER A 97 3.99 -11.75 -0.27
CA SER A 97 3.10 -10.68 -0.72
C SER A 97 2.79 -9.74 0.44
N VAL A 98 3.09 -8.45 0.29
CA VAL A 98 2.88 -7.41 1.31
C VAL A 98 1.95 -6.32 0.78
N GLY A 99 1.00 -5.90 1.61
CA GLY A 99 0.14 -4.75 1.38
C GLY A 99 0.35 -3.71 2.48
N LEU A 100 0.62 -2.47 2.09
CA LEU A 100 0.79 -1.33 3.00
C LEU A 100 -0.47 -0.46 2.94
N ALA A 101 -1.33 -0.55 3.97
CA ALA A 101 -2.63 0.12 4.05
C ALA A 101 -2.75 0.98 5.31
#